data_AF-A0A4V1SIG7-F1
#
_entry.id   AF-A0A4V1SIG7-F1
#
_cell.length_a   1.000
_cell.length_b   1.000
_cell.length_c   1.000
_cell.angle_alpha   90.00
_cell.angle_beta   90.00
_cell.angle_gamma   90.00
#
_symmetry.space_group_name_H-M   'P 1'
#
loop_
_entity.id
_entity.type
_entity.pdbx_description
1 polymer ?
#
loop_
_entity_poly.entity_id
_entity_poly.type
_entity_poly.pdbx_seq_one_letter_code
_entity_poly.pdbx_strand_id
1 'polypeptide(L)'
;IAGSGPLINNGTMTFTGGNSTISSPVENKAGNTLEVRGNVAVFQGAVVNRGNFKTTAANVVFQSLVSNAGTFYSDPSLQDFQAGFHNIDNNDGTPGFITTDPDEGIDRFRTGADFHISTANFELWNTTGARLEFYKGPGNTTGVHSLIYAGLDYGLASDSNGYLGFQKNLSWAEVLIETGNILATGTEDGRALYTEKLIFGSTNLADILAQVENFSGDLKIYYDPADNPYLQEQTFLFGEGEGYIAPVPEPSAMLLAGIGAIALSFRRRRQA
;
A
#
# COMPACT_ATOMS: atom_id res chain seq x y z
N ILE A 1 19.04 0.23 22.63
CA ILE A 1 18.85 1.52 23.31
C ILE A 1 17.66 1.38 24.25
N ALA A 2 17.92 1.50 25.55
CA ALA A 2 16.91 1.45 26.60
C ALA A 2 17.12 2.64 27.54
N GLY A 3 16.05 3.37 27.84
CA GLY A 3 16.06 4.53 28.74
C GLY A 3 14.66 4.81 29.28
N SER A 4 14.58 5.50 30.41
CA SER A 4 13.32 5.82 31.10
C SER A 4 12.45 6.88 30.41
N GLY A 5 12.94 7.49 29.31
CA GLY A 5 12.25 8.53 28.55
C GLY A 5 12.27 8.28 27.04
N PRO A 6 11.54 9.09 26.26
CA PRO A 6 11.53 8.99 24.81
C PRO A 6 12.89 9.34 24.21
N LEU A 7 13.26 8.62 23.17
CA LEU A 7 14.39 8.95 22.30
C LEU A 7 13.91 10.00 21.29
N ILE A 8 14.28 11.26 21.51
CA ILE A 8 13.87 12.39 20.66
C ILE A 8 15.00 12.72 19.69
N ASN A 9 14.72 12.65 18.39
CA ASN A 9 15.63 13.10 17.34
C ASN A 9 15.39 14.58 17.02
N ASN A 10 16.39 15.42 17.34
CA ASN A 10 16.45 16.85 17.02
C ASN A 10 17.51 17.18 15.95
N GLY A 11 17.94 16.19 15.16
CA GLY A 11 18.93 16.36 14.11
C GLY A 11 18.93 15.19 13.14
N THR A 12 20.04 14.47 13.06
CA THR A 12 20.11 13.21 12.30
C THR A 12 20.44 12.06 13.24
N MET A 13 19.66 10.99 13.14
CA MET A 13 19.86 9.75 13.87
C MET A 13 19.96 8.61 12.87
N THR A 14 21.08 7.89 12.88
CA THR A 14 21.30 6.79 11.94
C THR A 14 21.59 5.50 12.71
N PHE A 15 20.83 4.45 12.43
CA PHE A 15 21.09 3.10 12.91
C PHE A 15 21.77 2.29 11.81
N THR A 16 23.02 1.89 12.05
CA THR A 16 23.88 1.14 11.12
C THR A 16 24.75 0.13 11.86
N GLY A 17 25.32 -0.84 11.13
CA GLY A 17 26.43 -1.66 11.65
C GLY A 17 26.01 -2.86 12.52
N GLY A 18 24.81 -3.38 12.31
CA GLY A 18 24.29 -4.58 12.99
C GLY A 18 22.89 -4.38 13.58
N ASN A 19 22.38 -5.42 14.25
CA ASN A 19 21.02 -5.41 14.78
C ASN A 19 20.88 -4.39 15.91
N SER A 20 19.86 -3.53 15.82
CA SER A 20 19.54 -2.52 16.82
C SER A 20 18.17 -2.81 17.44
N THR A 21 18.09 -2.90 18.76
CA THR A 21 16.81 -2.96 19.49
C THR A 21 16.61 -1.65 20.23
N ILE A 22 15.50 -0.97 19.97
CA ILE A 22 15.12 0.30 20.58
C ILE A 22 13.87 0.08 21.42
N SER A 23 14.05 0.01 22.74
CA SER A 23 12.95 -0.30 23.67
C SER A 23 12.20 0.95 24.14
N SER A 24 12.82 2.12 24.06
CA SER A 24 12.19 3.40 24.38
C SER A 24 11.31 3.88 23.23
N PRO A 25 10.21 4.63 23.50
CA PRO A 25 9.47 5.35 22.46
C PRO A 25 10.40 6.28 21.68
N VAL A 26 10.13 6.47 20.39
CA VAL A 26 10.94 7.30 19.50
C VAL A 26 10.09 8.43 18.92
N GLU A 27 10.60 9.65 18.96
CA GLU A 27 10.00 10.78 18.27
C GLU A 27 11.02 11.39 17.30
N ASN A 28 10.72 11.33 16.01
CA ASN A 28 11.46 12.08 14.99
C ASN A 28 10.77 13.43 14.75
N LYS A 29 11.39 14.53 15.17
CA LYS A 29 10.80 15.88 15.02
C LYS A 29 10.78 16.33 13.56
N ALA A 30 9.91 17.30 13.25
CA ALA A 30 9.83 17.89 11.93
C ALA A 30 11.18 18.46 11.45
N GLY A 31 11.47 18.29 10.17
CA GLY A 31 12.73 18.71 9.53
C GLY A 31 13.94 17.81 9.85
N ASN A 32 13.81 16.81 10.71
CA ASN A 32 14.91 15.93 11.13
C ASN A 32 14.83 14.55 10.47
N THR A 33 15.96 13.85 10.42
CA THR A 33 16.07 12.55 9.74
C THR A 33 16.40 11.45 10.72
N LEU A 34 15.56 10.41 10.74
CA LEU A 34 15.86 9.12 11.36
C LEU A 34 16.07 8.12 10.22
N GLU A 35 17.25 7.50 10.19
CA GLU A 35 17.63 6.55 9.16
C GLU A 35 17.98 5.17 9.76
N VAL A 36 17.55 4.11 9.09
CA VAL A 36 18.00 2.73 9.31
C VAL A 36 18.64 2.23 8.02
N ARG A 37 19.92 1.83 8.04
CA ARG A 37 20.67 1.47 6.84
C ARG A 37 21.47 0.18 6.99
N GLY A 38 21.20 -0.79 6.10
CA GLY A 38 21.96 -2.02 5.97
C GLY A 38 21.86 -2.94 7.19
N ASN A 39 20.78 -2.85 7.97
CA ASN A 39 20.66 -3.51 9.26
C ASN A 39 19.22 -3.91 9.61
N VAL A 40 19.09 -4.76 10.63
CA VAL A 40 17.82 -5.03 11.29
C VAL A 40 17.61 -4.04 12.43
N ALA A 41 16.49 -3.33 12.45
CA ALA A 41 16.11 -2.46 13.58
C ALA A 41 14.76 -2.91 14.15
N VAL A 42 14.70 -3.12 15.46
CA VAL A 42 13.48 -3.50 16.17
C VAL A 42 13.08 -2.36 17.10
N PHE A 43 11.99 -1.68 16.78
CA PHE A 43 11.37 -0.66 17.60
C PHE A 43 10.29 -1.30 18.47
N GLN A 44 10.57 -1.44 19.76
CA GLN A 44 9.61 -1.98 20.72
C GLN A 44 8.74 -0.89 21.33
N GLY A 45 9.26 0.33 21.44
CA GLY A 45 8.48 1.51 21.78
C GLY A 45 7.76 2.09 20.57
N ALA A 46 6.68 2.85 20.81
CA ALA A 46 5.95 3.56 19.77
C ALA A 46 6.85 4.52 19.00
N VAL A 47 6.61 4.67 17.70
CA VAL A 47 7.37 5.58 16.83
C VAL A 47 6.44 6.67 16.32
N VAL A 48 6.78 7.92 16.63
CA VAL A 48 6.12 9.10 16.07
C VAL A 48 7.09 9.75 15.09
N ASN A 49 6.77 9.70 13.81
CA ASN A 49 7.55 10.39 12.78
C ASN A 49 6.85 11.67 12.33
N ARG A 50 7.48 12.82 12.53
CA ARG A 50 7.07 14.13 11.98
C ARG A 50 8.09 14.68 10.97
N GLY A 51 9.22 14.00 10.80
CA GLY A 51 10.30 14.37 9.88
C GLY A 51 10.46 13.33 8.78
N ASN A 52 11.70 13.00 8.43
CA ASN A 52 12.05 11.96 7.46
C ASN A 52 12.43 10.67 8.18
N PHE A 53 11.64 9.62 8.03
CA PHE A 53 12.02 8.25 8.40
C PHE A 53 12.50 7.54 7.15
N LYS A 54 13.80 7.26 7.06
CA LYS A 54 14.43 6.63 5.91
C LYS A 54 14.88 5.21 6.25
N THR A 55 14.62 4.28 5.36
CA THR A 55 15.14 2.91 5.45
C THR A 55 15.81 2.55 4.13
N THR A 56 17.02 1.99 4.21
CA THR A 56 17.79 1.60 3.03
C THR A 56 18.44 0.25 3.23
N ALA A 57 18.14 -0.72 2.37
CA ALA A 57 18.61 -2.11 2.49
C ALA A 57 18.44 -2.67 3.93
N ALA A 58 17.30 -2.39 4.55
CA ALA A 58 17.05 -2.65 5.97
C ALA A 58 15.81 -3.51 6.21
N ASN A 59 15.78 -4.18 7.36
CA ASN A 59 14.60 -4.87 7.87
C ASN A 59 14.17 -4.21 9.18
N VAL A 60 13.08 -3.47 9.16
CA VAL A 60 12.59 -2.73 10.32
C VAL A 60 11.34 -3.40 10.86
N VAL A 61 11.34 -3.70 12.17
CA VAL A 61 10.22 -4.31 12.87
C VAL A 61 9.69 -3.33 13.90
N PHE A 62 8.41 -2.98 13.79
CA PHE A 62 7.69 -2.12 14.71
C PHE A 62 6.74 -2.97 15.56
N GLN A 63 7.11 -3.22 16.82
CA GLN A 63 6.30 -4.01 17.76
C GLN A 63 5.26 -3.14 18.49
N SER A 64 5.32 -1.82 18.29
CA SER A 64 4.36 -0.84 18.77
C SER A 64 3.84 0.01 17.60
N LEU A 65 2.74 0.72 17.83
CA LEU A 65 2.11 1.59 16.83
C LEU A 65 3.13 2.60 16.26
N VAL A 66 3.08 2.76 14.94
CA VAL A 66 3.76 3.83 14.21
C VAL A 66 2.74 4.89 13.83
N SER A 67 3.01 6.14 14.22
CA SER A 67 2.27 7.32 13.76
C SER A 67 3.17 8.13 12.85
N ASN A 68 2.90 8.09 11.56
CA ASN A 68 3.61 8.84 10.53
C ASN A 68 2.82 10.09 10.16
N ALA A 69 3.43 11.25 10.35
CA ALA A 69 2.94 12.56 9.96
C ALA A 69 4.08 13.37 9.31
N GLY A 70 4.91 12.66 8.54
CA GLY A 70 6.07 13.17 7.81
C GLY A 70 6.39 12.23 6.65
N THR A 71 7.61 12.26 6.14
CA THR A 71 8.03 11.38 5.05
C THR A 71 8.47 10.02 5.59
N PHE A 72 7.94 8.95 5.01
CA PHE A 72 8.43 7.58 5.20
C PHE A 72 9.01 7.07 3.87
N TYR A 73 10.34 6.91 3.81
CA TYR A 73 11.08 6.46 2.63
C TYR A 73 11.63 5.05 2.82
N SER A 74 11.37 4.16 1.87
CA SER A 74 11.85 2.77 1.86
C SER A 74 12.55 2.46 0.53
N ASP A 75 13.70 1.76 0.56
CA ASP A 75 14.55 1.58 -0.62
C ASP A 75 15.63 0.47 -0.51
N PRO A 76 15.51 -0.58 -1.31
CA PRO A 76 14.51 -1.59 -0.99
C PRO A 76 14.65 -2.03 0.47
N SER A 77 13.55 -2.03 1.23
CA SER A 77 13.53 -2.41 2.64
C SER A 77 12.23 -3.13 3.01
N LEU A 78 12.28 -3.86 4.12
CA LEU A 78 11.12 -4.47 4.76
C LEU A 78 10.69 -3.62 5.96
N GLN A 79 9.42 -3.22 5.98
CA GLN A 79 8.74 -2.59 7.11
C GLN A 79 7.70 -3.57 7.67
N ASP A 80 7.91 -4.04 8.90
CA ASP A 80 7.02 -4.98 9.59
C ASP A 80 6.26 -4.29 10.74
N PHE A 81 5.03 -3.85 10.47
CA PHE A 81 4.17 -3.17 11.42
C PHE A 81 3.32 -4.17 12.20
N GLN A 82 3.84 -4.67 13.32
CA GLN A 82 3.17 -5.72 14.08
C GLN A 82 2.01 -5.19 14.92
N ALA A 83 2.03 -3.91 15.29
CA ALA A 83 1.03 -3.26 16.15
C ALA A 83 0.31 -2.09 15.46
N GLY A 84 0.46 -1.99 14.14
CA GLY A 84 -0.28 -1.08 13.28
C GLY A 84 0.51 0.13 12.81
N PHE A 85 -0.02 0.79 11.79
CA PHE A 85 0.57 1.95 11.15
C PHE A 85 -0.50 2.97 10.79
N HIS A 86 -0.33 4.20 11.27
CA HIS A 86 -1.19 5.32 10.93
C HIS A 86 -0.38 6.37 10.16
N ASN A 87 -0.72 6.61 8.89
CA ASN A 87 -0.24 7.76 8.14
C ASN A 87 -1.30 8.85 8.12
N ILE A 88 -1.00 9.96 8.78
CA ILE A 88 -1.94 11.03 9.06
C ILE A 88 -1.42 12.36 8.55
N ASP A 89 -2.34 13.26 8.21
CA ASP A 89 -1.99 14.66 8.02
C ASP A 89 -1.67 15.30 9.37
N ASN A 90 -0.55 16.01 9.44
CA ASN A 90 -0.12 16.65 10.65
C ASN A 90 -0.86 17.98 10.81
N ASN A 91 -1.31 18.30 12.02
CA ASN A 91 -2.01 19.57 12.31
C ASN A 91 -1.14 20.82 12.03
N ASP A 92 0.18 20.65 11.87
CA ASP A 92 1.12 21.72 11.51
C ASP A 92 1.23 21.96 10.00
N GLY A 93 0.44 21.24 9.19
CA GLY A 93 0.34 21.43 7.74
C GLY A 93 1.34 20.62 6.92
N THR A 94 2.17 19.75 7.51
CA THR A 94 2.99 18.80 6.75
C THR A 94 2.27 17.45 6.64
N PRO A 95 1.66 17.11 5.50
CA PRO A 95 0.97 15.84 5.36
C PRO A 95 1.96 14.66 5.33
N GLY A 96 1.63 13.56 6.02
CA GLY A 96 2.45 12.35 6.00
C GLY A 96 2.31 11.60 4.68
N PHE A 97 3.40 11.09 4.11
CA PHE A 97 3.36 10.28 2.89
C PHE A 97 4.40 9.17 2.91
N ILE A 98 4.14 8.13 2.12
CA ILE A 98 5.08 7.05 1.85
C ILE A 98 5.64 7.26 0.44
N THR A 99 6.95 7.09 0.30
CA THR A 99 7.60 7.05 -1.00
C THR A 99 8.60 5.89 -1.03
N THR A 100 8.72 5.26 -2.20
CA THR A 100 9.68 4.17 -2.46
C THR A 100 10.48 4.45 -3.72
N ASP A 101 11.55 3.70 -3.93
CA ASP A 101 12.25 3.67 -5.22
C ASP A 101 11.74 2.48 -6.05
N PRO A 102 10.94 2.71 -7.11
CA PRO A 102 10.39 1.62 -7.91
C PRO A 102 11.44 0.86 -8.73
N ASP A 103 12.65 1.39 -8.91
CA ASP A 103 13.68 0.81 -9.77
C ASP A 103 14.65 -0.14 -9.02
N GLU A 104 14.67 -0.13 -7.69
CA GLU A 104 15.67 -0.84 -6.87
C GLU A 104 15.17 -2.14 -6.21
N GLY A 105 14.01 -2.64 -6.62
CA GLY A 105 13.39 -3.87 -6.10
C GLY A 105 12.10 -3.60 -5.32
N ILE A 106 11.44 -4.64 -4.83
CA ILE A 106 10.14 -4.49 -4.16
C ILE A 106 10.34 -4.12 -2.69
N ASP A 107 10.01 -2.89 -2.34
CA ASP A 107 9.77 -2.49 -0.96
C ASP A 107 8.54 -3.19 -0.39
N ARG A 108 8.65 -3.68 0.85
CA ARG A 108 7.56 -4.44 1.48
C ARG A 108 7.09 -3.76 2.75
N PHE A 109 5.82 -3.43 2.78
CA PHE A 109 5.09 -2.90 3.93
C PHE A 109 4.13 -3.99 4.38
N ARG A 110 4.52 -4.77 5.39
CA ARG A 110 3.66 -5.80 5.94
C ARG A 110 3.08 -5.34 7.27
N THR A 111 1.78 -5.56 7.45
CA THR A 111 1.06 -5.21 8.66
C THR A 111 0.46 -6.46 9.30
N GLY A 112 0.81 -6.64 10.56
CA GLY A 112 0.25 -7.66 11.44
C GLY A 112 -0.92 -7.13 12.26
N ALA A 113 -1.43 -5.93 11.95
CA ALA A 113 -2.49 -5.22 12.65
C ALA A 113 -3.17 -4.21 11.70
N ASP A 114 -3.75 -3.14 12.24
CA ASP A 114 -4.49 -2.14 11.48
C ASP A 114 -3.56 -1.24 10.64
N PHE A 115 -4.05 -0.80 9.49
CA PHE A 115 -3.31 0.06 8.56
C PHE A 115 -4.21 1.22 8.13
N HIS A 116 -3.91 2.42 8.63
CA HIS A 116 -4.75 3.59 8.44
C HIS A 116 -3.98 4.65 7.65
N ILE A 117 -4.50 5.01 6.48
CA ILE A 117 -3.99 6.09 5.66
C ILE A 117 -5.10 7.13 5.53
N SER A 118 -4.93 8.25 6.23
CA SER A 118 -5.87 9.38 6.21
C SER A 118 -5.29 10.65 5.56
N THR A 119 -4.08 10.56 4.98
CA THR A 119 -3.47 11.69 4.28
C THR A 119 -4.19 12.02 2.97
N ALA A 120 -4.27 13.31 2.65
CA ALA A 120 -4.69 13.80 1.34
C ALA A 120 -3.52 14.09 0.39
N ASN A 121 -2.28 13.74 0.74
CA ASN A 121 -1.10 14.06 -0.08
C ASN A 121 -0.83 13.01 -1.16
N PHE A 122 -1.66 13.03 -2.20
CA PHE A 122 -1.53 12.16 -3.36
C PHE A 122 -0.32 12.47 -4.24
N GLU A 123 0.17 13.73 -4.23
CA GLU A 123 1.23 14.19 -5.13
C GLU A 123 2.62 13.67 -4.73
N LEU A 124 2.89 13.54 -3.43
CA LEU A 124 4.17 13.03 -2.93
C LEU A 124 4.12 11.54 -2.59
N TRP A 125 2.93 10.95 -2.58
CA TRP A 125 2.77 9.52 -2.37
C TRP A 125 3.30 8.75 -3.58
N ASN A 126 4.22 7.82 -3.33
CA ASN A 126 4.73 6.94 -4.38
C ASN A 126 5.01 5.55 -3.82
N THR A 127 4.08 4.63 -4.03
CA THR A 127 4.27 3.20 -3.73
C THR A 127 4.03 2.33 -4.96
N THR A 128 4.30 2.87 -6.15
CA THR A 128 4.09 2.18 -7.44
C THR A 128 5.10 1.05 -7.69
N GLY A 129 6.13 0.91 -6.85
CA GLY A 129 7.05 -0.25 -6.84
C GLY A 129 6.98 -1.08 -5.56
N ALA A 130 6.00 -0.83 -4.69
CA ALA A 130 5.95 -1.41 -3.35
C ALA A 130 4.76 -2.36 -3.16
N ARG A 131 4.93 -3.29 -2.21
CA ARG A 131 3.89 -4.21 -1.76
C ARG A 131 3.34 -3.82 -0.40
N LEU A 132 2.01 -3.76 -0.29
CA LEU A 132 1.28 -3.79 0.99
C LEU A 132 0.83 -5.22 1.29
N GLU A 133 1.13 -5.73 2.49
CA GLU A 133 0.87 -7.12 2.86
C GLU A 133 0.13 -7.22 4.20
N PHE A 134 -1.02 -7.88 4.20
CA PHE A 134 -1.80 -8.17 5.40
C PHE A 134 -1.55 -9.62 5.82
N TYR A 135 -1.03 -9.80 7.03
CA TYR A 135 -0.70 -11.11 7.57
C TYR A 135 -1.17 -11.24 9.01
N LYS A 136 -1.35 -12.48 9.45
CA LYS A 136 -1.72 -12.76 10.84
C LYS A 136 -0.51 -12.61 11.76
N GLY A 137 -0.39 -11.44 12.36
CA GLY A 137 0.77 -11.07 13.17
C GLY A 137 0.56 -11.09 14.68
N PRO A 138 1.63 -10.82 15.45
CA PRO A 138 1.55 -10.75 16.91
C PRO A 138 0.55 -9.73 17.45
N GLY A 139 0.31 -8.61 16.74
CA GLY A 139 -0.69 -7.61 17.14
C GLY A 139 -2.11 -7.87 16.62
N ASN A 140 -2.33 -8.93 15.83
CA ASN A 140 -3.65 -9.32 15.36
C ASN A 140 -3.78 -10.84 15.23
N THR A 141 -4.23 -11.46 16.31
CA THR A 141 -4.40 -12.91 16.39
C THR A 141 -5.75 -13.39 15.85
N THR A 142 -6.66 -12.48 15.49
CA THR A 142 -7.93 -12.84 14.82
C THR A 142 -7.73 -12.92 13.31
N GLY A 143 -6.83 -12.11 12.75
CA GLY A 143 -6.65 -11.94 11.31
C GLY A 143 -7.59 -10.88 10.72
N VAL A 144 -8.35 -10.15 11.55
CA VAL A 144 -9.24 -9.07 11.08
C VAL A 144 -8.49 -7.75 11.14
N HIS A 145 -8.21 -7.14 9.99
CA HIS A 145 -7.48 -5.88 9.88
C HIS A 145 -8.44 -4.73 9.59
N SER A 146 -8.33 -3.63 10.33
CA SER A 146 -8.96 -2.38 9.91
C SER A 146 -8.10 -1.69 8.85
N LEU A 147 -8.67 -1.48 7.67
CA LEU A 147 -8.08 -0.68 6.60
C LEU A 147 -8.88 0.61 6.43
N ILE A 148 -8.30 1.73 6.87
CA ILE A 148 -8.81 3.07 6.59
C ILE A 148 -7.95 3.64 5.46
N TYR A 149 -8.59 4.13 4.40
CA TYR A 149 -7.88 4.55 3.19
C TYR A 149 -8.53 5.79 2.57
N ALA A 150 -7.77 6.89 2.51
CA ALA A 150 -8.24 8.18 1.99
C ALA A 150 -8.16 8.31 0.46
N GLY A 151 -7.84 7.24 -0.27
CA GLY A 151 -7.74 7.28 -1.73
C GLY A 151 -9.06 7.69 -2.39
N LEU A 152 -8.99 8.57 -3.38
CA LEU A 152 -10.15 9.05 -4.12
C LEU A 152 -10.66 7.99 -5.10
N ASP A 153 -11.97 7.82 -5.24
CA ASP A 153 -12.54 6.96 -6.27
C ASP A 153 -12.54 7.66 -7.65
N TYR A 154 -11.55 7.29 -8.49
CA TYR A 154 -11.49 7.63 -9.91
C TYR A 154 -12.26 6.65 -10.80
N GLY A 155 -12.92 5.65 -10.21
CA GLY A 155 -13.59 4.56 -10.89
C GLY A 155 -12.66 3.81 -11.83
N LEU A 156 -13.21 3.49 -13.00
CA LEU A 156 -12.55 2.73 -14.07
C LEU A 156 -11.79 3.63 -15.07
N ALA A 157 -11.54 4.89 -14.72
CA ALA A 157 -10.96 5.85 -15.66
C ALA A 157 -9.48 5.52 -15.97
N SER A 158 -9.14 5.53 -17.25
CA SER A 158 -7.78 5.28 -17.76
C SER A 158 -7.37 6.29 -18.83
N ASP A 159 -6.07 6.48 -18.99
CA ASP A 159 -5.45 7.27 -20.05
C ASP A 159 -4.35 6.48 -20.77
N SER A 160 -3.57 7.15 -21.63
CA SER A 160 -2.51 6.50 -22.40
C SER A 160 -1.37 5.92 -21.55
N ASN A 161 -1.29 6.31 -20.28
CA ASN A 161 -0.25 5.88 -19.35
C ASN A 161 -0.75 4.79 -18.38
N GLY A 162 -2.02 4.38 -18.47
CA GLY A 162 -2.65 3.39 -17.58
C GLY A 162 -3.84 3.95 -16.80
N TYR A 163 -4.15 3.35 -15.65
CA TYR A 163 -5.32 3.71 -14.85
C TYR A 163 -5.08 5.00 -14.05
N LEU A 164 -5.99 5.98 -14.17
CA LEU A 164 -5.82 7.29 -13.53
C LEU A 164 -5.73 7.20 -12.02
N GLY A 165 -6.54 6.32 -11.42
CA GLY A 165 -6.49 6.08 -9.98
C GLY A 165 -5.18 5.44 -9.52
N PHE A 166 -4.49 4.66 -10.35
CA PHE A 166 -3.17 4.14 -9.96
C PHE A 166 -2.10 5.23 -10.01
N GLN A 167 -2.16 6.15 -10.98
CA GLN A 167 -1.12 7.17 -11.18
C GLN A 167 -1.29 8.42 -10.31
N LYS A 168 -2.53 8.78 -9.93
CA LYS A 168 -2.88 10.08 -9.34
C LYS A 168 -3.51 9.97 -7.95
N ASN A 169 -3.32 8.84 -7.29
CA ASN A 169 -3.94 8.54 -6.01
C ASN A 169 -2.97 7.82 -5.08
N LEU A 170 -3.46 7.48 -3.89
CA LEU A 170 -2.82 6.48 -3.05
C LEU A 170 -3.02 5.12 -3.73
N SER A 171 -1.93 4.54 -4.24
CA SER A 171 -1.94 3.28 -4.98
C SER A 171 -0.75 2.41 -4.59
N TRP A 172 -0.87 1.10 -4.75
CA TRP A 172 0.19 0.15 -4.40
C TRP A 172 0.46 -0.78 -5.57
N ALA A 173 1.73 -0.99 -5.93
CA ALA A 173 2.08 -1.95 -7.00
C ALA A 173 1.43 -3.31 -6.73
N GLU A 174 1.60 -3.82 -5.52
CA GLU A 174 1.01 -5.08 -5.10
C GLU A 174 0.28 -4.95 -3.76
N VAL A 175 -0.87 -5.60 -3.63
CA VAL A 175 -1.60 -5.79 -2.37
C VAL A 175 -1.75 -7.29 -2.14
N LEU A 176 -1.11 -7.79 -1.08
CA LEU A 176 -1.20 -9.20 -0.67
C LEU A 176 -2.08 -9.33 0.58
N ILE A 177 -3.08 -10.19 0.51
CA ILE A 177 -3.92 -10.58 1.64
C ILE A 177 -3.70 -12.06 1.89
N GLU A 178 -2.90 -12.40 2.92
CA GLU A 178 -2.61 -13.80 3.23
C GLU A 178 -3.89 -14.57 3.64
N THR A 179 -3.87 -15.89 3.47
CA THR A 179 -5.00 -16.77 3.78
C THR A 179 -5.45 -16.61 5.24
N GLY A 180 -6.75 -16.47 5.43
CA GLY A 180 -7.36 -16.33 6.75
C GLY A 180 -7.34 -14.92 7.32
N ASN A 181 -6.88 -13.92 6.55
CA ASN A 181 -7.01 -12.51 6.92
C ASN A 181 -8.26 -11.88 6.27
N ILE A 182 -8.90 -11.01 7.03
CA ILE A 182 -10.14 -10.31 6.70
C ILE A 182 -9.85 -8.81 6.70
N LEU A 183 -10.32 -8.10 5.68
CA LEU A 183 -10.29 -6.64 5.65
C LEU A 183 -11.63 -6.09 6.11
N ALA A 184 -11.63 -5.39 7.25
CA ALA A 184 -12.71 -4.51 7.67
C ALA A 184 -12.37 -3.09 7.21
N THR A 185 -12.93 -2.72 6.06
CA THR A 185 -12.69 -1.40 5.46
C THR A 185 -13.61 -0.37 6.12
N GLY A 186 -13.14 0.87 6.29
CA GLY A 186 -13.97 1.93 6.87
C GLY A 186 -15.25 2.20 6.06
N THR A 187 -16.22 2.88 6.67
CA THR A 187 -17.49 3.29 6.01
C THR A 187 -17.38 4.67 5.33
N GLU A 188 -16.18 5.05 4.92
CA GLU A 188 -16.00 6.32 4.19
C GLU A 188 -16.42 6.10 2.75
N ASP A 189 -17.64 6.53 2.42
CA ASP A 189 -18.16 6.50 1.06
C ASP A 189 -17.23 7.24 0.07
N GLY A 190 -17.15 6.72 -1.15
CA GLY A 190 -16.38 7.31 -2.25
C GLY A 190 -14.87 7.12 -2.16
N ARG A 191 -14.39 6.17 -1.36
CA ARG A 191 -12.96 5.83 -1.26
C ARG A 191 -12.58 4.63 -2.11
N ALA A 192 -11.36 4.65 -2.64
CA ALA A 192 -10.82 3.56 -3.43
C ALA A 192 -9.33 3.32 -3.20
N LEU A 193 -8.95 2.04 -3.27
CA LEU A 193 -7.58 1.55 -3.33
C LEU A 193 -7.31 1.06 -4.76
N TYR A 194 -6.21 1.52 -5.35
CA TYR A 194 -5.77 1.07 -6.67
C TYR A 194 -4.52 0.22 -6.52
N THR A 195 -4.49 -0.93 -7.20
CA THR A 195 -3.31 -1.77 -7.28
C THR A 195 -3.14 -2.36 -8.67
N GLU A 196 -1.90 -2.61 -9.09
CA GLU A 196 -1.68 -3.41 -10.30
C GLU A 196 -2.01 -4.86 -9.98
N LYS A 197 -1.45 -5.40 -8.89
CA LYS A 197 -1.58 -6.79 -8.52
C LYS A 197 -2.20 -6.99 -7.14
N LEU A 198 -3.46 -7.43 -7.14
CA LEU A 198 -4.09 -7.98 -5.96
C LEU A 198 -3.67 -9.45 -5.85
N ILE A 199 -3.27 -9.90 -4.66
CA ILE A 199 -2.80 -11.26 -4.41
C ILE A 199 -3.52 -11.80 -3.19
N PHE A 200 -4.09 -12.99 -3.31
CA PHE A 200 -4.63 -13.72 -2.19
C PHE A 200 -3.69 -14.86 -1.80
N GLY A 201 -3.68 -15.24 -0.52
CA GLY A 201 -2.86 -16.35 -0.03
C GLY A 201 -3.25 -17.73 -0.58
N SER A 202 -4.41 -17.85 -1.25
CA SER A 202 -4.83 -19.03 -2.00
C SER A 202 -4.91 -18.73 -3.49
N THR A 203 -4.58 -19.72 -4.32
CA THR A 203 -4.79 -19.66 -5.78
C THR A 203 -6.10 -20.35 -6.21
N ASN A 204 -6.85 -20.93 -5.27
CA ASN A 204 -8.15 -21.53 -5.54
C ASN A 204 -9.23 -20.45 -5.50
N LEU A 205 -9.96 -20.29 -6.61
CA LEU A 205 -11.01 -19.26 -6.72
C LEU A 205 -12.09 -19.39 -5.66
N ALA A 206 -12.49 -20.61 -5.27
CA ALA A 206 -13.50 -20.79 -4.23
C ALA A 206 -13.02 -20.29 -2.86
N ASP A 207 -11.75 -20.50 -2.53
CA ASP A 207 -11.15 -19.98 -1.29
C ASP A 207 -11.06 -18.46 -1.32
N ILE A 208 -10.68 -17.89 -2.48
CA ILE A 208 -10.62 -16.44 -2.69
C ILE A 208 -12.00 -15.82 -2.51
N LEU A 209 -13.03 -16.39 -3.13
CA LEU A 209 -14.41 -15.93 -2.99
C LEU A 209 -14.87 -15.98 -1.53
N ALA A 210 -14.63 -17.10 -0.85
CA ALA A 210 -14.95 -17.22 0.57
C ALA A 210 -14.19 -16.18 1.42
N GLN A 211 -12.95 -15.82 1.06
CA GLN A 211 -12.20 -14.77 1.74
C GLN A 211 -12.81 -13.38 1.50
N VAL A 212 -13.15 -13.05 0.26
CA VAL A 212 -13.76 -11.75 -0.11
C VAL A 212 -15.15 -11.58 0.50
N GLU A 213 -15.94 -12.65 0.60
CA GLU A 213 -17.24 -12.64 1.30
C GLU A 213 -17.11 -12.30 2.79
N ASN A 214 -15.93 -12.46 3.39
CA ASN A 214 -15.71 -12.07 4.78
C ASN A 214 -15.24 -10.62 4.94
N PHE A 215 -14.94 -9.92 3.84
CA PHE A 215 -14.60 -8.49 3.92
C PHE A 215 -15.86 -7.68 4.24
N SER A 216 -15.63 -6.50 4.81
CA SER A 216 -16.71 -5.56 5.14
C SER A 216 -16.34 -4.11 4.85
N GLY A 217 -17.35 -3.25 4.78
CA GLY A 217 -17.21 -1.80 4.59
C GLY A 217 -17.42 -1.37 3.14
N ASP A 218 -17.05 -0.12 2.84
CA ASP A 218 -17.45 0.56 1.60
C ASP A 218 -16.28 0.88 0.66
N LEU A 219 -15.06 0.45 1.01
CA LEU A 219 -13.88 0.68 0.18
C LEU A 219 -13.96 -0.12 -1.12
N LYS A 220 -13.65 0.55 -2.23
CA LYS A 220 -13.54 -0.08 -3.55
C LYS A 220 -12.08 -0.42 -3.83
N ILE A 221 -11.82 -1.64 -4.31
CA ILE A 221 -10.48 -2.09 -4.68
C ILE A 221 -10.45 -2.31 -6.18
N TYR A 222 -9.64 -1.54 -6.88
CA TYR A 222 -9.44 -1.66 -8.31
C TYR A 222 -8.12 -2.36 -8.61
N TYR A 223 -8.16 -3.34 -9.50
CA TYR A 223 -7.00 -4.15 -9.89
C TYR A 223 -6.78 -4.17 -11.41
N ASP A 224 -5.56 -4.45 -11.86
CA ASP A 224 -5.27 -4.70 -13.28
C ASP A 224 -5.66 -6.14 -13.66
N PRO A 225 -6.66 -6.38 -14.53
CA PRO A 225 -7.01 -7.73 -14.93
C PRO A 225 -5.87 -8.54 -15.57
N ALA A 226 -4.93 -7.89 -16.26
CA ALA A 226 -3.79 -8.56 -16.91
C ALA A 226 -2.84 -9.20 -15.89
N ASP A 227 -2.63 -8.55 -14.75
CA ASP A 227 -1.81 -9.07 -13.65
C ASP A 227 -2.58 -9.97 -12.67
N ASN A 228 -3.91 -10.07 -12.85
CA ASN A 228 -4.81 -10.82 -11.99
C ASN A 228 -5.72 -11.76 -12.81
N PRO A 229 -5.18 -12.58 -13.74
CA PRO A 229 -6.01 -13.36 -14.66
C PRO A 229 -6.88 -14.40 -13.95
N TYR A 230 -6.50 -14.81 -12.73
CA TYR A 230 -7.24 -15.75 -11.91
C TYR A 230 -8.56 -15.17 -11.36
N LEU A 231 -8.71 -13.84 -11.34
CA LEU A 231 -9.95 -13.13 -11.00
C LEU A 231 -10.92 -13.00 -12.19
N GLN A 232 -10.50 -13.42 -13.39
CA GLN A 232 -11.33 -13.54 -14.59
C GLN A 232 -12.08 -12.25 -14.98
N GLU A 233 -11.50 -11.08 -14.71
CA GLU A 233 -12.11 -9.78 -14.99
C GLU A 233 -13.49 -9.61 -14.32
N GLN A 234 -13.69 -10.23 -13.17
CA GLN A 234 -14.96 -10.16 -12.43
C GLN A 234 -14.90 -9.15 -11.30
N THR A 235 -16.08 -8.62 -10.98
CA THR A 235 -16.33 -7.81 -9.78
C THR A 235 -16.83 -8.73 -8.66
N PHE A 236 -16.28 -8.57 -7.47
CA PHE A 236 -16.65 -9.33 -6.27
C PHE A 236 -17.10 -8.36 -5.18
N LEU A 237 -18.34 -8.51 -4.71
CA LEU A 237 -18.86 -7.72 -3.60
C LEU A 237 -18.31 -8.25 -2.27
N PHE A 238 -18.10 -7.35 -1.33
CA PHE A 238 -17.86 -7.73 0.06
C PHE A 238 -19.14 -8.32 0.67
N GLY A 239 -19.01 -9.13 1.71
CA GLY A 239 -20.19 -9.76 2.33
C GLY A 239 -21.08 -8.78 3.08
N GLU A 240 -20.49 -7.71 3.63
CA GLU A 240 -21.20 -6.63 4.33
C GLU A 240 -20.74 -5.25 3.85
N GLY A 241 -21.69 -4.33 3.59
CA GLY A 241 -21.39 -2.98 3.08
C GLY A 241 -21.55 -2.85 1.57
N GLU A 242 -21.05 -1.75 1.00
CA GLU A 242 -21.09 -1.45 -0.44
C GLU A 242 -19.75 -1.65 -1.17
N GLY A 243 -18.72 -2.09 -0.44
CA GLY A 243 -17.38 -2.32 -0.96
C GLY A 243 -17.29 -3.48 -1.94
N TYR A 244 -16.30 -3.42 -2.82
CA TYR A 244 -16.07 -4.44 -3.84
C TYR A 244 -14.64 -4.44 -4.36
N ILE A 245 -14.29 -5.54 -5.01
CA ILE A 245 -13.10 -5.66 -5.88
C ILE A 245 -13.58 -5.62 -7.33
N ALA A 246 -12.98 -4.80 -8.19
CA ALA A 246 -13.35 -4.69 -9.61
C ALA A 246 -12.13 -4.52 -10.52
N PRO A 247 -12.16 -5.09 -11.74
CA PRO A 247 -11.09 -4.89 -12.71
C PRO A 247 -11.17 -3.48 -13.29
N VAL A 248 -10.02 -2.89 -13.61
CA VAL A 248 -10.00 -1.71 -14.48
C VAL A 248 -9.82 -2.16 -15.93
N PRO A 249 -10.75 -1.85 -16.85
CA PRO A 249 -10.65 -2.27 -18.24
C PRO A 249 -9.39 -1.73 -18.91
N GLU A 250 -8.75 -2.57 -19.73
CA GLU A 250 -7.60 -2.15 -20.52
C GLU A 250 -7.95 -0.92 -21.40
N PRO A 251 -7.06 0.07 -21.53
CA PRO A 251 -7.28 1.22 -22.40
C PRO A 251 -7.62 0.76 -23.83
N SER A 252 -8.71 1.28 -24.39
CA SER A 252 -9.28 0.84 -25.69
C SER A 252 -8.38 1.09 -26.92
N ALA A 253 -7.13 1.51 -26.73
CA ALA A 253 -6.13 1.65 -27.79
C ALA A 253 -5.91 0.33 -28.57
N MET A 254 -6.10 -0.83 -27.93
CA MET A 254 -6.08 -2.13 -28.62
C MET A 254 -7.26 -2.31 -29.60
N LEU A 255 -8.43 -1.74 -29.30
CA LEU A 255 -9.58 -1.75 -30.21
C LEU A 255 -9.28 -0.98 -31.50
N LEU A 256 -8.51 0.12 -31.39
CA LEU A 256 -8.10 0.94 -32.53
C LEU A 256 -7.08 0.21 -33.44
N ALA A 257 -6.16 -0.57 -32.86
CA ALA A 257 -5.21 -1.39 -33.61
C ALA A 257 -5.93 -2.50 -34.42
N GLY A 258 -6.96 -3.12 -33.84
CA GLY A 258 -7.81 -4.10 -34.52
C GLY A 258 -8.56 -3.51 -35.71
N ILE A 259 -9.16 -2.33 -35.56
CA ILE A 259 -9.87 -1.64 -36.65
C ILE A 259 -8.89 -1.15 -37.73
N GLY A 260 -7.70 -0.67 -37.35
CA GLY A 260 -6.65 -0.25 -38.28
C GLY A 260 -6.16 -1.38 -39.19
N ALA A 261 -5.96 -2.58 -38.65
CA ALA A 261 -5.58 -3.76 -39.44
C ALA A 261 -6.68 -4.19 -40.42
N ILE A 262 -7.95 -4.09 -40.00
CA ILE A 262 -9.11 -4.35 -40.86
C ILE A 262 -9.20 -3.31 -41.99
N ALA A 263 -9.06 -2.02 -41.67
CA ALA A 263 -9.08 -0.95 -42.68
C ALA A 263 -7.94 -1.09 -43.71
N LEU A 264 -6.74 -1.49 -43.28
CA LEU A 264 -5.60 -1.74 -44.17
C LEU A 264 -5.80 -2.99 -45.05
N SER A 265 -6.42 -4.04 -44.53
CA SER A 265 -6.72 -5.26 -45.31
C SER A 265 -7.81 -5.03 -46.37
N PHE A 266 -8.83 -4.20 -46.07
CA PHE A 266 -9.82 -3.76 -47.06
C PHE A 266 -9.24 -2.82 -48.13
N ARG A 267 -8.27 -1.96 -47.77
CA ARG A 267 -7.59 -1.09 -48.76
C ARG A 267 -6.72 -1.90 -49.72
N ARG A 268 -6.06 -2.96 -49.24
CA ARG A 268 -5.23 -3.85 -50.08
C ARG A 268 -6.05 -4.66 -51.09
N ARG A 269 -7.29 -5.05 -50.73
CA ARG A 269 -8.22 -5.75 -51.65
C ARG A 269 -8.86 -4.86 -52.72
N ARG A 270 -8.76 -3.53 -52.60
CA ARG A 270 -9.23 -2.58 -53.63
C ARG A 270 -8.16 -2.19 -54.66
N GLN A 271 -6.90 -2.61 -54.46
CA GLN A 271 -5.77 -2.30 -55.34
C GLN A 271 -5.22 -3.52 -56.09
N ALA A 272 -5.88 -4.67 -56.00
CA ALA A 272 -5.65 -5.86 -56.83
C ALA A 272 -6.88 -6.10 -57.70
#